data_AF-A0AAP3H6M3-F1
#
_entry.id   AF-A0AAP3H6M3-F1
#
_cell.length_a   1.000
_cell.length_b   1.000
_cell.length_c   1.000
_cell.angle_alpha   90.00
_cell.angle_beta   90.00
_cell.angle_gamma   90.00
#
_symmetry.space_group_name_H-M   'P 1'
#
loop_
_entity.id
_entity.type
_entity.pdbx_description
1 polymer ?
#
loop_
_entity_poly.entity_id
_entity_poly.type
_entity_poly.pdbx_seq_one_letter_code
_entity_poly.pdbx_strand_id
1 'polypeptide(L)'
;MTRTAVSTTNSANGQTAVRVVKKKDLLFPSAAALQDYIAELMGAQEYRCELTGLLLELDEVNGDPAMFASLDRIDSGGHYEPGNLQVVCRFTNS
;
A
#
# COMPACT_ATOMS: atom_id res chain seq x y z
N MET A 1 -34.80 -2.68 11.96
CA MET A 1 -33.75 -3.71 12.17
C MET A 1 -34.09 -5.03 11.47
N THR A 2 -34.69 -4.98 10.28
CA THR A 2 -35.10 -6.17 9.47
C THR A 2 -34.46 -6.17 8.09
N ARG A 3 -33.83 -5.07 7.66
CA ARG A 3 -33.16 -4.94 6.35
C ARG A 3 -31.75 -5.55 6.33
N THR A 4 -31.12 -5.70 7.48
CA THR A 4 -29.72 -6.18 7.59
C THR A 4 -29.60 -7.70 7.60
N ALA A 5 -30.67 -8.43 7.93
CA ALA A 5 -30.65 -9.90 7.89
C ALA A 5 -30.82 -10.48 6.47
N VAL A 6 -31.45 -9.72 5.56
CA VAL A 6 -31.69 -10.14 4.17
C VAL A 6 -30.44 -10.02 3.30
N SER A 7 -29.56 -9.04 3.55
CA SER A 7 -28.29 -8.95 2.79
C SER A 7 -27.31 -10.07 3.15
N THR A 8 -27.31 -10.51 4.41
CA THR A 8 -26.35 -11.52 4.91
C THR A 8 -26.70 -12.93 4.42
N THR A 9 -27.97 -13.20 4.11
CA THR A 9 -28.42 -14.50 3.58
C THR A 9 -28.15 -14.66 2.08
N ASN A 10 -28.18 -13.58 1.29
CA ASN A 10 -27.83 -13.65 -0.14
C ASN A 10 -26.33 -13.86 -0.41
N SER A 11 -25.46 -13.50 0.53
CA SER A 11 -24.00 -13.71 0.41
C SER A 11 -23.53 -15.06 0.96
N ALA A 12 -24.40 -15.81 1.65
CA ALA A 12 -24.09 -17.10 2.28
C ALA A 12 -24.42 -18.30 1.36
N ASN A 13 -24.18 -18.19 0.04
CA ASN A 13 -24.49 -19.24 -0.94
C ASN A 13 -23.34 -20.26 -1.14
N GLY A 14 -22.61 -20.62 -0.09
CA GLY A 14 -21.55 -21.66 -0.16
C GLY A 14 -20.45 -21.39 -1.19
N GLN A 15 -20.28 -20.13 -1.65
CA GLN A 15 -19.29 -19.81 -2.68
C GLN A 15 -17.89 -19.96 -2.10
N THR A 16 -17.12 -20.84 -2.72
CA THR A 16 -15.69 -20.95 -2.45
C THR A 16 -14.98 -19.87 -3.25
N ALA A 17 -14.62 -18.77 -2.57
CA ALA A 17 -13.79 -17.73 -3.17
C ALA A 17 -12.36 -18.26 -3.32
N VAL A 18 -12.02 -18.79 -4.49
CA VAL A 18 -10.64 -19.15 -4.84
C VAL A 18 -9.86 -17.85 -5.03
N ARG A 19 -9.21 -17.38 -3.96
CA ARG A 19 -8.29 -16.25 -4.04
C ARG A 19 -6.99 -16.75 -4.67
N VAL A 20 -6.78 -16.45 -5.94
CA VAL A 20 -5.45 -16.57 -6.55
C VAL A 20 -4.56 -15.54 -5.87
N VAL A 21 -3.75 -15.99 -4.91
CA VAL A 21 -2.72 -15.15 -4.30
C VAL A 21 -1.63 -14.99 -5.37
N LYS A 22 -1.63 -13.84 -6.07
CA LYS A 22 -0.55 -13.49 -6.99
C LYS A 22 0.77 -13.58 -6.24
N LYS A 23 1.77 -14.26 -6.83
CA LYS A 23 3.13 -14.32 -6.29
C LYS A 23 3.71 -12.90 -6.29
N LYS A 24 3.79 -12.27 -5.12
CA LYS A 24 4.44 -10.96 -4.94
C LYS A 24 5.89 -11.24 -4.55
N ASP A 25 6.75 -11.50 -5.53
CA ASP A 25 8.17 -11.62 -5.25
C ASP A 25 8.72 -10.24 -4.83
N LEU A 26 9.53 -10.23 -3.78
CA LEU A 26 10.31 -9.07 -3.39
C LEU A 26 11.62 -9.16 -4.16
N LEU A 27 11.75 -8.40 -5.25
CA LEU A 27 12.92 -8.46 -6.15
C LEU A 27 14.09 -7.65 -5.63
N PHE A 28 14.25 -7.61 -4.29
CA PHE A 28 15.37 -7.00 -3.59
C PHE A 28 16.25 -8.11 -2.99
N PRO A 29 17.58 -7.97 -3.03
CA PRO A 29 18.50 -8.98 -2.53
C PRO A 29 18.42 -9.16 -1.01
N SER A 30 17.90 -8.17 -0.28
CA SER A 30 17.69 -8.23 1.17
C SER A 30 16.68 -7.17 1.63
N ALA A 31 16.22 -7.29 2.88
CA ALA A 31 15.41 -6.24 3.51
C ALA A 31 16.18 -4.92 3.67
N ALA A 32 17.49 -4.98 3.91
CA ALA A 32 18.34 -3.79 3.98
C ALA A 32 18.39 -3.06 2.62
N ALA A 33 18.52 -3.80 1.51
CA ALA A 33 18.51 -3.21 0.18
C ALA A 33 17.17 -2.54 -0.16
N LEU A 34 16.05 -3.08 0.34
CA LEU A 34 14.75 -2.42 0.21
C LEU A 34 14.68 -1.15 1.07
N GLN A 35 15.21 -1.16 2.28
CA GLN A 35 15.24 0.03 3.15
C GLN A 35 16.08 1.15 2.53
N ASP A 36 17.27 0.83 2.01
CA ASP A 36 18.15 1.80 1.33
C ASP A 36 17.43 2.39 0.11
N TYR A 37 16.77 1.53 -0.68
CA TYR A 37 15.99 1.97 -1.84
C TYR A 37 14.81 2.88 -1.46
N ILE A 38 14.07 2.56 -0.39
CA ILE A 38 12.98 3.41 0.10
C ILE A 38 13.53 4.76 0.57
N ALA A 39 14.69 4.80 1.24
CA ALA A 39 15.32 6.05 1.68
C ALA A 39 15.75 6.93 0.49
N GLU A 40 16.35 6.32 -0.53
CA GLU A 40 16.69 7.00 -1.79
C GLU A 40 15.43 7.56 -2.48
N LEU A 41 14.37 6.75 -2.54
CA LEU A 41 13.09 7.12 -3.14
C LEU A 41 12.43 8.29 -2.40
N MET A 42 12.40 8.26 -1.07
CA MET A 42 11.88 9.37 -0.25
C MET A 42 12.68 10.66 -0.44
N GLY A 43 14.01 10.55 -0.55
CA GLY A 43 14.87 11.68 -0.85
C GLY A 43 14.61 12.26 -2.25
N ALA A 44 14.46 11.39 -3.26
CA ALA A 44 14.15 11.79 -4.64
C ALA A 44 12.77 12.45 -4.76
N GLN A 45 11.80 12.01 -3.97
CA GLN A 45 10.46 12.60 -3.88
C GLN A 45 10.38 13.84 -2.96
N GLU A 46 11.52 14.31 -2.43
CA GLU A 46 11.59 15.44 -1.48
C GLU A 46 10.66 15.27 -0.27
N TYR A 47 10.46 14.03 0.20
CA TYR A 47 9.55 13.68 1.29
C TYR A 47 8.09 14.10 1.04
N ARG A 48 7.67 14.10 -0.23
CA ARG A 48 6.30 14.35 -0.65
C ARG A 48 5.64 13.07 -1.17
N CYS A 49 4.34 12.98 -0.96
CA CYS A 49 3.50 11.96 -1.54
C CYS A 49 3.49 12.10 -3.06
N GLU A 50 3.86 11.05 -3.77
CA GLU A 50 3.97 11.08 -5.23
C GLU A 50 2.62 11.40 -5.92
N LEU A 51 1.51 10.94 -5.34
CA LEU A 51 0.18 11.12 -5.93
C LEU A 51 -0.45 12.49 -5.69
N THR A 52 -0.05 13.18 -4.62
CA THR A 52 -0.74 14.42 -4.17
C THR A 52 0.20 15.61 -3.99
N GLY A 53 1.51 15.40 -3.94
CA GLY A 53 2.52 16.43 -3.65
C GLY A 53 2.52 16.93 -2.19
N LEU A 54 1.65 16.39 -1.33
CA LEU A 54 1.59 16.73 0.09
C LEU A 54 2.82 16.20 0.83
N LEU A 55 3.22 16.88 1.90
CA LEU A 55 4.31 16.39 2.76
C LEU A 55 3.91 15.07 3.41
N LEU A 56 4.84 14.12 3.40
CA LEU A 56 4.72 12.85 4.12
C LEU A 56 4.90 13.11 5.62
N GLU A 57 4.06 12.49 6.42
CA GLU A 57 4.27 12.44 7.87
C GLU A 57 5.10 11.21 8.22
N LEU A 58 6.18 11.42 8.98
CA LEU A 58 7.09 10.36 9.40
C LEU A 58 7.05 10.12 10.91
N ASP A 59 6.46 11.05 11.68
CA ASP A 59 6.22 10.86 13.11
C ASP A 59 5.00 9.96 13.33
N GLU A 60 5.24 8.65 13.41
CA GLU A 60 4.18 7.68 13.71
C GLU A 60 3.63 7.77 15.15
N VAL A 61 4.22 8.59 16.03
CA VAL A 61 3.81 8.76 17.44
C VAL A 61 2.78 9.89 17.59
N ASN A 62 3.02 11.04 16.96
CA ASN A 62 2.16 12.23 17.12
C ASN A 62 1.52 12.73 15.81
N GLY A 63 1.91 12.18 14.67
CA GLY A 63 1.41 12.61 13.37
C GLY A 63 0.03 12.03 13.03
N ASP A 64 -0.56 12.52 11.94
CA ASP A 64 -1.83 12.01 11.42
C ASP A 64 -1.62 10.67 10.71
N PRO A 65 -2.25 9.57 11.17
CA PRO A 65 -2.13 8.26 10.52
C PRO A 65 -2.50 8.23 9.03
N ALA A 66 -3.36 9.13 8.59
CA ALA A 66 -3.72 9.27 7.17
C ALA A 66 -2.54 9.79 6.33
N MET A 67 -1.70 10.65 6.91
CA MET A 67 -0.59 11.32 6.25
C MET A 67 0.71 10.52 6.32
N PHE A 68 0.75 9.43 7.09
CA PHE A 68 1.94 8.59 7.22
C PHE A 68 2.43 8.10 5.87
N ALA A 69 3.76 8.05 5.72
CA ALA A 69 4.37 7.45 4.55
C ALA A 69 3.93 5.99 4.37
N SER A 70 3.60 5.64 3.14
CA SER A 70 3.18 4.31 2.74
C SER A 70 3.83 3.94 1.41
N LEU A 71 4.22 2.69 1.26
CA LEU A 71 4.84 2.19 0.04
C LEU A 71 3.77 1.64 -0.91
N ASP A 72 3.66 2.22 -2.10
CA ASP A 72 2.72 1.83 -3.13
C ASP A 72 3.45 1.35 -4.40
N ARG A 73 2.75 0.53 -5.20
CA ARG A 73 3.25 0.04 -6.49
C ARG A 73 2.67 0.87 -7.62
N ILE A 74 3.52 1.42 -8.47
CA ILE A 74 3.11 2.20 -9.65
C ILE A 74 2.27 1.33 -10.58
N ASP A 75 2.78 0.14 -10.93
CA ASP A 75 2.00 -0.94 -11.54
C ASP A 75 1.60 -1.97 -10.48
N SER A 76 0.32 -1.94 -10.12
CA SER A 76 -0.31 -2.91 -9.21
C SER A 76 -0.27 -4.36 -9.71
N GLY A 77 -0.06 -4.57 -11.01
CA GLY A 77 0.15 -5.86 -11.66
C GLY A 77 1.57 -6.41 -11.49
N GLY A 78 2.55 -5.54 -11.26
CA GLY A 78 3.97 -5.85 -11.07
C GLY A 78 4.35 -6.24 -9.64
N HIS A 79 5.66 -6.43 -9.45
CA HIS A 79 6.29 -6.87 -8.22
C HIS A 79 6.77 -5.70 -7.35
N TYR A 80 7.23 -6.01 -6.13
CA TYR A 80 8.01 -5.05 -5.34
C TYR A 80 9.44 -5.09 -5.85
N GLU A 81 9.72 -4.20 -6.81
CA GLU A 81 10.99 -4.14 -7.52
C GLU A 81 11.45 -2.70 -7.72
N PRO A 82 12.76 -2.46 -7.88
CA PRO A 82 13.27 -1.15 -8.23
C PRO A 82 12.58 -0.61 -9.48
N GLY A 83 12.06 0.62 -9.40
CA GLY A 83 11.38 1.29 -10.49
C GLY A 83 9.88 1.05 -10.57
N ASN A 84 9.31 0.14 -9.77
CA ASN A 84 7.86 -0.07 -9.68
C ASN A 84 7.27 0.39 -8.34
N LEU A 85 8.03 1.13 -7.53
CA LEU A 85 7.61 1.56 -6.20
C LEU A 85 7.62 3.10 -6.10
N GLN A 86 6.68 3.62 -5.33
CA GLN A 86 6.53 5.04 -5.01
C GLN A 86 6.13 5.19 -3.54
N VAL A 87 6.51 6.30 -2.90
CA VAL A 87 6.06 6.62 -1.53
C VAL A 87 4.89 7.59 -1.60
N VAL A 88 3.81 7.24 -0.92
CA VAL A 88 2.55 7.99 -0.93
C VAL A 88 2.01 8.18 0.48
N CYS A 89 1.09 9.12 0.67
CA CYS A 89 0.35 9.23 1.93
C CYS A 89 -0.54 7.99 2.10
N ARG A 90 -0.62 7.45 3.32
CA ARG A 90 -1.39 6.25 3.64
C ARG A 90 -2.84 6.33 3.18
N PHE A 91 -3.49 7.48 3.25
CA PHE A 91 -4.88 7.64 2.78
C PHE A 91 -5.08 7.39 1.28
N THR A 92 -4.01 7.51 0.48
CA THR A 92 -4.06 7.27 -0.98
C THR A 92 -3.81 5.81 -1.34
N ASN A 93 -3.22 5.03 -0.44
CA ASN A 93 -2.90 3.62 -0.64
C ASN A 93 -4.02 2.75 -0.03
N SER A 94 -4.90 2.22 -0.88
CA SER A 94 -6.11 1.45 -0.50
C SER A 94 -5.99 -0.05 -0.77
#